data_AF-A0AA36HK89-F1
#
_entry.id   AF-A0AA36HK89-F1
#
_cell.length_a   1.000
_cell.length_b   1.000
_cell.length_c   1.000
_cell.angle_alpha   90.00
_cell.angle_beta   90.00
_cell.angle_gamma   90.00
#
_symmetry.space_group_name_H-M   'P 1'
#
loop_
_entity.id
_entity.type
_entity.pdbx_description
1 polymer ?
#
loop_
_entity_poly.entity_id
_entity_poly.type
_entity_poly.pdbx_seq_one_letter_code
_entity_poly.pdbx_strand_id
1 'polypeptide(L)'
;MSPFKFGGLFHAGVEIGGKEWSFGYAAVGSGVHCSTPRKHPLHNYRETLELGVTSLSQAEVRSLLEAMVREYPGRGYHLIRCNCCHFASDLCRRLGVGDVPAWLERLAWIGESLLEASEGLERFRCVMEDVASHAC
;
A
#
# COMPACT_ATOMS: atom_id res chain seq x y z
N MET A 1 -24.74 -3.62 0.85
CA MET A 1 -23.77 -2.94 -0.03
C MET A 1 -22.99 -1.96 0.82
N SER A 2 -21.78 -2.32 1.24
CA SER A 2 -20.94 -1.49 2.11
C SER A 2 -20.46 -0.25 1.33
N PRO A 3 -20.70 0.99 1.81
CA PRO A 3 -20.39 2.21 1.07
C PRO A 3 -18.92 2.65 1.17
N PHE A 4 -18.09 1.92 1.91
CA PHE A 4 -16.69 2.29 2.10
C PHE A 4 -15.77 1.34 1.34
N LYS A 5 -15.38 1.74 0.13
CA LYS A 5 -14.17 1.25 -0.52
C LYS A 5 -12.96 1.86 0.20
N PHE A 6 -12.62 1.37 1.40
CA PHE A 6 -11.36 1.69 2.10
C PHE A 6 -10.15 0.97 1.45
N GLY A 7 -10.11 0.92 0.11
CA GLY A 7 -8.83 0.81 -0.59
C GLY A 7 -8.20 2.19 -0.53
N GLY A 8 -6.93 2.30 -0.13
CA GLY A 8 -6.24 3.57 -0.08
C GLY A 8 -6.51 4.41 -1.33
N LEU A 9 -6.51 5.74 -1.19
CA LEU A 9 -6.88 6.68 -2.25
C LEU A 9 -6.15 6.37 -3.59
N PHE A 10 -4.97 5.72 -3.50
CA PHE A 10 -4.20 5.19 -4.62
C PHE A 10 -3.62 3.80 -4.29
N HIS A 11 -3.46 2.97 -5.33
CA HIS A 11 -2.78 1.67 -5.30
C HIS A 11 -1.53 1.70 -6.16
N ALA A 12 -0.46 1.07 -5.70
CA ALA A 12 0.79 0.93 -6.43
C ALA A 12 1.21 -0.55 -6.50
N GLY A 13 1.75 -0.94 -7.64
CA GLY A 13 2.38 -2.24 -7.85
C GLY A 13 3.64 -2.11 -8.71
N VAL A 14 4.54 -3.07 -8.60
CA VAL A 14 5.78 -3.13 -9.39
C VAL A 14 5.67 -4.27 -10.37
N GLU A 15 5.81 -3.98 -11.66
CA GLU A 15 5.82 -4.98 -12.72
C GLU A 15 7.23 -5.51 -12.96
N ILE A 16 7.42 -6.83 -12.87
CA ILE A 16 8.69 -7.51 -13.12
C ILE A 16 8.40 -8.76 -13.96
N GLY A 17 9.00 -8.86 -15.14
CA GLY A 17 8.84 -10.03 -16.00
C GLY A 17 7.38 -10.33 -16.38
N GLY A 18 6.56 -9.30 -16.59
CA GLY A 18 5.15 -9.43 -16.97
C GLY A 18 4.20 -9.80 -15.82
N LYS A 19 4.67 -9.73 -14.57
CA LYS A 19 3.88 -9.95 -13.36
C LYS A 19 3.92 -8.71 -12.48
N GLU A 20 2.76 -8.26 -12.03
CA GLU A 20 2.63 -7.14 -11.10
C GLU A 20 2.64 -7.65 -9.67
N TRP A 21 3.43 -7.02 -8.82
CA TRP A 21 3.60 -7.33 -7.41
C TRP A 21 3.13 -6.16 -6.56
N SER A 22 2.28 -6.42 -5.58
CA SER A 22 1.76 -5.39 -4.69
C SER A 22 1.56 -5.93 -3.28
N PHE A 23 1.34 -5.02 -2.33
CA PHE A 23 1.10 -5.35 -0.92
C PHE A 23 -0.29 -4.89 -0.48
N GLY A 24 -1.03 -5.79 0.17
CA GLY A 24 -2.39 -5.57 0.64
C GLY A 24 -2.69 -6.31 1.95
N TYR A 25 -3.84 -6.00 2.53
CA TYR A 25 -4.31 -6.72 3.71
C TYR A 25 -4.68 -8.16 3.36
N ALA A 26 -4.18 -9.11 4.15
CA ALA A 26 -4.63 -10.50 4.14
C ALA A 26 -4.79 -11.01 5.58
N ALA A 27 -5.91 -11.68 5.85
CA ALA A 27 -6.24 -12.17 7.20
C ALA A 27 -5.29 -13.28 7.69
N VAL A 28 -4.66 -14.00 6.76
CA VAL A 28 -3.72 -15.10 7.00
C VAL A 28 -2.63 -15.05 5.94
N GLY A 29 -1.38 -15.30 6.35
CA GLY A 29 -0.23 -15.40 5.43
C GLY A 29 0.36 -14.04 5.03
N SER A 30 0.97 -14.01 3.84
CA SER A 30 1.59 -12.82 3.27
C SER A 30 0.55 -11.85 2.72
N GLY A 31 0.84 -10.56 2.78
CA GLY A 31 0.08 -9.54 2.07
C GLY A 31 0.64 -9.26 0.68
N VAL A 32 1.73 -9.92 0.28
CA VAL A 32 2.29 -9.77 -1.06
C VAL A 32 1.45 -10.58 -2.04
N HIS A 33 0.98 -9.91 -3.09
CA HIS A 33 0.14 -10.48 -4.13
C HIS A 33 0.82 -10.34 -5.49
N CYS A 34 0.59 -11.34 -6.35
CA CYS A 34 0.99 -11.32 -7.75
C CYS A 34 -0.25 -11.34 -8.64
N SER A 35 -0.34 -10.38 -9.56
CA SER A 35 -1.47 -10.18 -10.47
C SER A 35 -0.99 -9.97 -11.91
N THR A 36 -1.94 -10.07 -12.84
CA THR A 36 -1.75 -9.54 -14.19
C THR A 36 -1.61 -8.01 -14.09
N PRO A 37 -0.59 -7.41 -14.73
CA PRO A 37 -0.41 -5.97 -14.69
C PRO A 37 -1.65 -5.19 -15.12
N ARG A 38 -1.92 -4.07 -14.44
CA ARG A 38 -3.02 -3.13 -14.77
C ARG A 38 -4.42 -3.72 -14.59
N LYS A 39 -4.56 -4.86 -13.90
CA LYS A 39 -5.83 -5.58 -13.71
C LYS A 39 -6.24 -5.73 -12.24
N HIS A 40 -5.80 -4.83 -11.37
CA HIS A 40 -6.18 -4.87 -9.96
C HIS A 40 -7.72 -4.79 -9.80
N PRO A 41 -8.37 -5.71 -9.07
CA PRO A 41 -9.83 -5.83 -9.07
C PRO A 41 -10.57 -4.67 -8.38
N LEU A 42 -9.90 -3.94 -7.49
CA LEU A 42 -10.50 -2.87 -6.68
C LEU A 42 -10.16 -1.45 -7.14
N HIS A 43 -9.25 -1.28 -8.11
CA HIS A 43 -8.74 0.02 -8.53
C HIS A 43 -8.74 0.16 -10.06
N ASN A 44 -9.01 1.38 -10.55
CA ASN A 44 -8.87 1.69 -11.97
C ASN A 44 -7.40 2.00 -12.29
N TYR A 45 -6.88 1.38 -13.34
CA TYR A 45 -5.55 1.67 -13.84
C TYR A 45 -5.45 3.12 -14.34
N ARG A 46 -4.38 3.82 -13.96
CA ARG A 46 -4.10 5.19 -14.40
C ARG A 46 -2.92 5.25 -15.36
N GLU A 47 -1.76 4.72 -14.96
CA GLU A 47 -0.53 4.78 -15.75
C GLU A 47 0.50 3.72 -15.33
N THR A 48 1.49 3.49 -16.18
CA THR A 48 2.70 2.70 -15.92
C THR A 48 3.89 3.64 -16.10
N LEU A 49 4.86 3.56 -15.19
CA LEU A 49 6.10 4.31 -15.24
C LEU A 49 7.26 3.33 -15.43
N GLU A 50 8.09 3.55 -16.43
CA GLU A 50 9.29 2.76 -16.63
C GLU A 50 10.38 3.22 -15.66
N LEU A 51 10.79 2.32 -14.75
CA LEU A 51 11.81 2.60 -13.72
C LEU A 51 13.22 2.16 -14.14
N GLY A 52 13.35 1.39 -15.23
CA GLY A 52 14.63 0.90 -15.75
C GLY A 52 14.77 -0.61 -15.65
N VAL A 53 16.01 -1.09 -15.71
CA VAL A 53 16.36 -2.51 -15.78
C VAL A 53 17.20 -2.87 -14.55
N THR A 54 16.82 -3.95 -13.87
CA THR A 54 17.61 -4.50 -12.77
C THR A 54 18.81 -5.30 -13.31
N SER A 55 19.95 -5.24 -12.62
CA SER A 55 21.10 -6.11 -12.89
C SER A 55 20.94 -7.52 -12.30
N LEU A 56 19.89 -7.75 -11.51
CA LEU A 56 19.63 -9.06 -10.91
C LEU A 56 19.18 -10.07 -11.97
N SER A 57 19.71 -11.29 -11.85
CA SER A 57 19.21 -12.44 -12.59
C SER A 57 17.79 -12.80 -12.18
N GLN A 58 17.09 -13.58 -13.01
CA GLN A 58 15.75 -14.07 -12.68
C GLN A 58 15.72 -14.89 -11.38
N ALA A 59 16.80 -15.60 -11.05
CA ALA A 59 16.91 -16.37 -9.82
C ALA A 59 17.02 -15.43 -8.60
N GLU A 60 17.84 -14.38 -8.69
CA GLU A 60 17.98 -13.38 -7.64
C GLU A 60 16.69 -12.59 -7.42
N VAL A 61 16.00 -12.20 -8.49
CA VAL A 61 14.67 -11.57 -8.40
C VAL A 61 13.68 -12.48 -7.68
N ARG A 62 13.69 -13.78 -7.98
CA ARG A 62 12.82 -14.74 -7.30
C ARG A 62 13.14 -14.84 -5.81
N SER A 63 14.41 -14.98 -5.46
CA SER A 63 14.85 -15.05 -4.06
C SER A 63 14.53 -13.76 -3.30
N LEU A 64 14.65 -12.60 -3.94
CA LEU A 64 14.24 -11.31 -3.40
C LEU A 64 12.73 -11.30 -3.10
N LEU A 65 11.89 -11.68 -4.07
CA LEU A 65 10.44 -11.72 -3.89
C LEU A 65 10.02 -12.71 -2.79
N GLU A 66 10.67 -13.88 -2.72
CA GLU A 66 10.45 -14.85 -1.64
C GLU A 66 10.82 -14.30 -0.26
N ALA A 67 11.88 -13.49 -0.16
CA ALA A 67 12.23 -12.78 1.07
C ALA A 67 11.15 -11.75 1.42
N MET A 68 10.73 -10.92 0.47
CA MET A 68 9.70 -9.92 0.71
C MET A 68 8.35 -10.53 1.10
N VAL A 69 7.97 -11.67 0.54
CA VAL A 69 6.75 -12.41 0.95
C VAL A 69 6.76 -12.74 2.45
N ARG A 70 7.94 -13.05 3.02
CA ARG A 70 8.11 -13.33 4.46
C ARG A 70 8.14 -12.06 5.30
N GLU A 71 8.73 -10.98 4.78
CA GLU A 71 8.89 -9.69 5.47
C GLU A 71 7.59 -8.88 5.52
N TYR A 72 6.66 -9.13 4.59
CA TYR A 72 5.40 -8.42 4.45
C TYR A 72 4.19 -9.33 4.78
N PRO A 73 3.93 -9.60 6.08
CA PRO A 73 2.74 -10.35 6.49
C PRO A 73 1.47 -9.54 6.21
N GLY A 74 0.38 -10.22 5.85
CA GLY A 74 -0.87 -9.55 5.46
C GLY A 74 -1.51 -8.73 6.58
N ARG A 75 -1.34 -9.17 7.83
CA ARG A 75 -1.76 -8.41 9.03
C ARG A 75 -0.86 -7.22 9.35
N GLY A 76 0.31 -7.13 8.71
CA GLY A 76 1.19 -5.96 8.79
C GLY A 76 0.76 -4.82 7.87
N TYR A 77 -0.24 -5.04 7.00
CA TYR A 77 -0.77 -3.99 6.15
C TYR A 77 -1.44 -2.90 6.98
N HIS A 78 -1.03 -1.67 6.76
CA HIS A 78 -1.59 -0.48 7.37
C HIS A 78 -1.80 0.57 6.29
N LEU A 79 -3.02 1.10 6.17
CA LEU A 79 -3.41 2.06 5.12
C LEU A 79 -2.41 3.22 4.96
N ILE A 80 -1.85 3.61 6.10
CA ILE A 80 -0.90 4.71 6.24
C ILE A 80 0.56 4.20 6.28
N ARG A 81 0.97 3.58 7.39
CA ARG A 81 2.38 3.35 7.75
C ARG A 81 3.07 2.22 7.00
N CYS A 82 2.31 1.33 6.36
CA CYS A 82 2.84 0.15 5.69
C CYS A 82 1.84 -0.33 4.64
N ASN A 83 1.82 0.34 3.50
CA ASN A 83 0.87 0.10 2.42
C ASN A 83 1.60 -0.31 1.12
N CYS A 84 0.83 -0.45 0.04
CA CYS A 84 1.35 -0.81 -1.28
C CYS A 84 2.43 0.16 -1.81
N CYS A 85 2.38 1.45 -1.50
CA CYS A 85 3.40 2.42 -1.92
C CYS A 85 4.74 2.17 -1.21
N HIS A 86 4.71 1.88 0.09
CA HIS A 86 5.92 1.55 0.87
C HIS A 86 6.57 0.28 0.34
N PHE A 87 5.77 -0.75 0.09
CA PHE A 87 6.23 -1.99 -0.53
C PHE A 87 6.84 -1.75 -1.91
N ALA A 88 6.17 -0.96 -2.78
CA ALA A 88 6.69 -0.67 -4.10
C ALA A 88 8.02 0.08 -4.04
N SER A 89 8.14 1.08 -3.16
CA SER A 89 9.37 1.83 -2.90
C SER A 89 10.51 0.91 -2.43
N ASP A 90 10.25 0.01 -1.47
CA ASP A 90 11.25 -0.96 -1.00
C ASP A 90 11.68 -1.95 -2.10
N LEU A 91 10.71 -2.52 -2.83
CA LEU A 91 10.99 -3.45 -3.93
C LEU A 91 11.84 -2.79 -5.02
N CYS A 92 11.54 -1.55 -5.42
CA CYS A 92 12.32 -0.81 -6.41
C CYS A 92 13.76 -0.56 -5.95
N ARG A 93 13.96 -0.20 -4.68
CA ARG A 93 15.31 -0.06 -4.08
C ARG A 93 16.09 -1.36 -4.14
N ARG A 94 15.47 -2.47 -3.72
CA ARG A 94 16.12 -3.79 -3.70
C ARG A 94 16.40 -4.35 -5.10
N LEU A 95 15.60 -3.97 -6.10
CA LEU A 95 15.88 -4.26 -7.51
C LEU A 95 16.99 -3.39 -8.09
N GLY A 96 17.44 -2.34 -7.39
CA GLY A 96 18.47 -1.42 -7.88
C GLY A 96 18.00 -0.49 -8.99
N VAL A 97 16.69 -0.28 -9.15
CA VAL A 97 16.11 0.62 -10.17
C VAL A 97 15.78 2.02 -9.62
N GLY A 98 16.20 2.31 -8.38
CA GLY A 98 15.96 3.58 -7.71
C GLY A 98 14.62 3.64 -6.98
N ASP A 99 14.21 4.86 -6.64
CA ASP A 99 12.97 5.12 -5.89
C ASP A 99 11.78 5.35 -6.82
N VAL A 100 10.58 5.04 -6.31
CA VAL A 100 9.34 5.46 -6.96
C VAL A 100 9.24 6.99 -6.97
N PRO A 101 8.58 7.61 -7.97
CA PRO A 101 8.49 9.06 -8.03
C PRO A 101 7.91 9.68 -6.75
N ALA A 102 8.46 10.81 -6.32
CA ALA A 102 8.08 11.46 -5.05
C ALA A 102 6.59 11.80 -4.94
N TRP A 103 5.88 11.99 -6.06
CA TRP A 103 4.44 12.23 -6.03
C TRP A 103 3.65 10.99 -5.56
N LEU A 104 4.16 9.78 -5.80
CA LEU A 104 3.57 8.51 -5.38
C LEU A 104 3.69 8.36 -3.86
N GLU A 105 4.82 8.77 -3.29
CA GLU A 105 5.02 8.84 -1.84
C GLU A 105 4.16 9.94 -1.22
N ARG A 106 4.12 11.15 -1.79
CA ARG A 106 3.30 12.27 -1.29
C ARG A 106 1.82 11.92 -1.18
N LEU A 107 1.27 11.12 -2.09
CA LEU A 107 -0.13 10.69 -2.00
C LEU A 107 -0.38 9.73 -0.83
N ALA A 108 0.59 8.89 -0.49
CA ALA A 108 0.53 8.08 0.72
C ALA A 108 0.53 8.97 1.98
N TRP A 109 1.41 9.98 2.04
CA TRP A 109 1.50 10.96 3.14
C TRP A 109 0.27 11.89 3.26
N ILE A 110 -0.33 12.30 2.14
CA ILE A 110 -1.58 13.08 2.15
C ILE A 110 -2.73 12.20 2.66
N GLY A 111 -2.78 10.94 2.23
CA GLY A 111 -3.72 9.95 2.75
C GLY A 111 -3.56 9.75 4.26
N GLU A 112 -2.32 9.67 4.75
CA GLU A 112 -1.97 9.64 6.18
C GLU A 112 -2.56 10.81 6.94
N SER A 113 -2.20 12.03 6.53
CA SER A 113 -2.58 13.25 7.22
C SER A 113 -4.11 13.44 7.26
N LEU A 114 -4.80 13.05 6.18
CA LEU A 114 -6.26 13.16 6.10
C LEU A 114 -6.97 12.14 7.00
N LEU A 115 -6.47 10.89 7.04
CA LEU A 115 -7.03 9.85 7.89
C LEU A 115 -6.82 10.18 9.37
N GLU A 116 -5.62 10.59 9.77
CA GLU A 116 -5.33 11.01 11.15
C GLU A 116 -6.22 12.17 11.60
N ALA A 117 -6.41 13.17 10.74
CA ALA A 117 -7.32 14.28 11.02
C ALA A 117 -8.78 13.82 11.20
N SER A 118 -9.22 12.85 10.38
CA SER A 118 -10.58 12.29 10.49
C SER A 118 -10.79 11.48 11.78
N GLU A 119 -9.83 10.65 12.17
CA GLU A 119 -9.87 9.89 13.44
C GLU A 119 -9.84 10.82 14.64
N GLY A 120 -9.03 11.90 14.58
CA GLY A 120 -9.00 12.94 15.60
C GLY A 120 -10.35 13.66 15.75
N LEU A 121 -11.01 13.96 14.63
CA LEU A 121 -12.32 14.59 14.62
C LEU A 121 -13.41 13.67 15.18
N GLU A 122 -13.41 12.39 14.80
CA GLU A 122 -14.34 11.38 15.31
C GLU A 122 -14.18 11.17 16.82
N ARG A 123 -12.93 11.11 17.30
CA ARG A 123 -12.64 10.99 18.73
C ARG A 123 -13.09 12.23 19.50
N PHE A 124 -12.90 13.43 18.96
CA PHE A 124 -13.38 14.67 19.57
C PHE A 124 -14.92 14.71 19.62
N ARG A 125 -15.59 14.28 18.55
CA ARG A 125 -17.04 14.14 18.49
C ARG A 125 -17.59 13.23 19.58
N CYS A 126 -17.00 12.04 19.74
CA CYS A 126 -17.39 11.08 20.77
C CYS A 126 -17.23 11.65 22.20
N VAL A 127 -16.14 12.38 22.47
CA VAL A 127 -15.93 13.04 23.77
C VAL A 127 -17.01 14.10 24.05
N MET A 128 -17.40 14.88 23.03
CA MET A 128 -18.46 15.88 23.20
C MET A 128 -19.84 15.24 23.43
N GLU A 129 -20.13 14.11 22.79
CA GLU A 129 -21.35 13.33 23.02
C GLU A 129 -21.37 12.70 24.43
N ASP A 130 -20.22 12.21 24.94
CA ASP A 130 -20.07 11.70 26.30
C ASP A 130 -20.23 12.80 27.37
N VAL A 131 -19.63 13.98 27.14
CA VAL A 131 -19.80 15.14 28.04
C VAL A 131 -21.26 15.61 28.05
N ALA A 132 -21.92 15.61 26.88
CA ALA A 132 -23.34 15.98 26.78
C ALA A 132 -24.27 14.97 27.48
N SER A 133 -23.92 13.68 27.52
CA SER A 133 -24.73 12.65 28.19
C SER A 133 -24.57 12.60 29.71
N HIS A 134 -23.45 13.12 30.25
CA HIS A 134 -23.18 13.19 31.69
C HIS A 134 -23.56 14.54 32.33
N ALA A 135 -24.07 15.49 31.55
CA ALA A 135 -24.51 16.81 32.02
C ALA A 135 -26.00 16.85 32.44
N CYS A 136 -26.62 15.71 32.73
CA CYS A 136 -28.00 15.60 33.22
C CYS A 136 -28.03 15.35 34.73
#